data_AF-A0A5J4QJQ0-F1
#
_entry.id   AF-A0A5J4QJQ0-F1
#
_cell.length_a   1.000
_cell.length_b   1.000
_cell.length_c   1.000
_cell.angle_alpha   90.00
_cell.angle_beta   90.00
_cell.angle_gamma   90.00
#
_symmetry.space_group_name_H-M   'P 1'
#
loop_
_entity.id
_entity.type
_entity.pdbx_description
1 polymer ?
#
loop_
_entity_poly.entity_id
_entity_poly.type
_entity_poly.pdbx_seq_one_letter_code
_entity_poly.pdbx_strand_id
1 'polypeptide(L)'
;MAQVKIESVKKKIEKEELAFLNNSSVSNEIKANYTGCDNSDEGLRKKYIYLAQWRAKQKKEQQVESKHTIDITEIRSMFRELRNVVDVSDKRIVDLINKEVENLAEYINTTEQRKKEYEKARLLKEKERIERLLAEL
;
A
#
# COMPACT_ATOMS: atom_id res chain seq x y z
N MET A 1 16.16 17.46 -24.83
CA MET A 1 15.22 17.35 -23.69
C MET A 1 14.14 18.41 -23.88
N ALA A 2 12.86 18.02 -23.96
CA ALA A 2 11.77 18.98 -24.14
C ALA A 2 11.66 19.86 -22.90
N GLN A 3 11.94 21.15 -23.05
CA GLN A 3 11.89 22.12 -21.96
C GLN A 3 10.42 22.28 -21.54
N VAL A 4 10.03 21.63 -20.44
CA VAL A 4 8.68 21.76 -19.89
C VAL A 4 8.45 23.24 -19.57
N LYS A 5 7.42 23.82 -20.20
CA LYS A 5 7.00 25.21 -19.96
C LYS A 5 6.63 25.39 -18.50
N ILE A 6 7.10 26.48 -17.88
CA ILE A 6 6.93 26.71 -16.45
C ILE A 6 5.45 26.87 -16.06
N GLU A 7 4.61 27.34 -16.98
CA GLU A 7 3.15 27.44 -16.81
C GLU A 7 2.51 26.06 -16.61
N SER A 8 2.99 25.04 -17.32
CA SER A 8 2.52 23.66 -17.15
C SER A 8 2.93 23.08 -15.80
N VAL A 9 4.07 23.53 -15.27
CA VAL A 9 4.54 23.14 -13.94
C VAL A 9 3.65 23.75 -12.86
N LYS A 10 3.34 25.06 -12.95
CA LYS A 10 2.45 25.77 -12.02
C LYS A 10 1.08 25.11 -11.93
N LYS A 11 0.44 24.84 -13.08
CA LYS A 11 -0.87 24.16 -13.12
C LYS A 11 -0.87 22.78 -12.47
N LYS A 12 0.24 22.03 -12.59
CA LYS A 12 0.37 20.72 -11.94
C LYS A 12 0.57 20.85 -10.44
N ILE A 13 1.32 21.86 -9.99
CA ILE A 13 1.48 22.15 -8.57
C ILE A 13 0.14 22.47 -7.94
N GLU A 14 -0.60 23.44 -8.48
CA GLU A 14 -1.92 23.87 -7.95
C GLU A 14 -2.90 22.70 -7.81
N LYS A 15 -2.88 21.76 -8.75
CA LYS A 15 -3.78 20.61 -8.75
C LYS A 15 -3.46 19.58 -7.66
N GLU A 16 -2.19 19.42 -7.30
CA GLU A 16 -1.72 18.28 -6.51
C GLU A 16 -1.17 18.66 -5.13
N GLU A 17 -0.82 19.92 -4.92
CA GLU A 17 -0.19 20.44 -3.71
C GLU A 17 -1.01 20.16 -2.45
N LEU A 18 -2.31 20.48 -2.47
CA LEU A 18 -3.20 20.20 -1.33
C LEU A 18 -3.24 18.72 -0.96
N ALA A 19 -3.33 17.85 -1.95
CA ALA A 19 -3.38 16.41 -1.73
C ALA A 19 -2.04 15.88 -1.20
N PHE A 20 -0.92 16.41 -1.68
CA PHE A 20 0.42 16.07 -1.19
C PHE A 20 0.64 16.51 0.26
N LEU A 21 0.30 17.77 0.59
CA LEU A 21 0.49 18.33 1.93
C LEU A 21 -0.41 17.68 2.99
N ASN A 22 -1.61 17.26 2.61
CA ASN A 22 -2.55 16.59 3.51
C ASN A 22 -2.34 15.08 3.62
N ASN A 23 -1.47 14.49 2.80
CA ASN A 23 -1.25 13.04 2.83
C ASN A 23 -0.45 12.62 4.08
N SER A 24 -0.99 11.72 4.91
CA SER A 24 -0.36 11.24 6.14
C SER A 24 0.87 10.35 5.91
N SER A 25 1.03 9.77 4.72
CA SER A 25 2.19 8.93 4.35
C SER A 25 3.43 9.73 3.95
N VAL A 26 3.29 11.04 3.73
CA VAL A 26 4.40 11.94 3.43
C VAL A 26 4.92 12.50 4.74
N SER A 27 6.22 12.35 5.02
CA SER A 27 6.81 12.83 6.26
C SER A 27 6.75 14.35 6.37
N ASN A 28 6.66 14.86 7.59
CA ASN A 28 6.66 16.31 7.86
C ASN A 28 7.94 16.98 7.35
N GLU A 29 9.07 16.29 7.36
CA GLU A 29 10.34 16.78 6.81
C GLU A 29 10.25 17.01 5.29
N ILE A 30 9.66 16.06 4.54
CA ILE A 30 9.46 16.21 3.09
C ILE A 30 8.48 17.36 2.80
N LYS A 31 7.41 17.50 3.60
CA LYS A 31 6.47 18.62 3.49
C LYS A 31 7.15 19.95 3.78
N ALA A 32 7.98 20.02 4.82
CA ALA A 32 8.73 21.23 5.17
C ALA A 32 9.70 21.65 4.05
N ASN A 33 10.44 20.69 3.48
CA ASN A 33 11.34 20.93 2.34
C ASN A 33 10.60 21.39 1.09
N TYR A 34 9.39 20.85 0.86
CA TYR A 34 8.52 21.30 -0.22
C TYR A 34 8.02 22.73 -0.01
N THR A 35 7.53 23.06 1.20
CA THR A 35 7.04 24.41 1.53
C THR A 35 8.17 25.45 1.59
N GLY A 36 9.40 25.03 1.88
CA GLY A 36 10.60 25.87 1.85
C GLY A 36 11.08 26.23 0.45
N CYS A 37 10.52 25.62 -0.61
CA CYS A 37 10.79 26.03 -1.98
C CYS A 37 10.05 27.34 -2.29
N ASP A 38 10.77 28.30 -2.86
CA ASP A 38 10.23 29.58 -3.29
C ASP A 38 9.41 29.47 -4.60
N ASN A 39 8.88 30.60 -5.05
CA ASN A 39 8.06 30.68 -6.28
C ASN A 39 8.86 31.08 -7.53
N SER A 40 10.20 31.06 -7.45
CA SER A 40 11.06 31.18 -8.63
C SER A 40 10.87 29.98 -9.56
N ASP A 41 11.29 30.11 -10.81
CA ASP A 41 11.22 29.01 -11.78
C ASP A 41 11.95 27.75 -11.29
N GLU A 42 13.07 27.93 -10.59
CA GLU A 42 13.84 26.85 -9.98
C GLU A 42 13.10 26.25 -8.77
N GLY A 43 12.52 27.08 -7.91
CA GLY A 43 11.69 26.64 -6.79
C GLY A 43 10.46 25.83 -7.25
N LEU A 44 9.80 26.27 -8.30
CA LEU A 44 8.67 25.57 -8.92
C LEU A 44 9.09 24.24 -9.53
N ARG A 45 10.26 24.18 -10.19
CA ARG A 45 10.82 22.91 -10.71
C ARG A 45 11.13 21.94 -9.57
N LYS A 46 11.65 22.41 -8.44
CA LYS A 46 11.87 21.58 -7.25
C LYS A 46 10.56 21.07 -6.65
N LYS A 47 9.56 21.94 -6.45
CA LYS A 47 8.20 21.53 -6.02
C LYS A 47 7.62 20.45 -6.94
N TYR A 48 7.79 20.62 -8.25
CA TYR A 48 7.32 19.64 -9.22
C TYR A 48 7.99 18.27 -9.09
N ILE A 49 9.28 18.21 -8.79
CA ILE A 49 10.00 16.95 -8.57
C ILE A 49 9.43 16.21 -7.37
N TYR A 50 9.18 16.89 -6.25
CA TYR A 50 8.56 16.29 -5.06
C TYR A 50 7.18 15.69 -5.38
N LEU A 51 6.32 16.43 -6.08
CA LEU A 51 5.01 15.94 -6.48
C LEU A 51 5.10 14.74 -7.43
N ALA A 52 6.01 14.80 -8.41
CA ALA A 52 6.22 13.72 -9.37
C ALA A 52 6.71 12.43 -8.67
N GLN A 53 7.65 12.55 -7.73
CA GLN A 53 8.14 11.42 -6.93
C GLN A 53 7.04 10.81 -6.07
N TRP A 54 6.25 11.65 -5.39
CA TRP A 54 5.11 11.20 -4.61
C TRP A 54 4.08 10.47 -5.46
N ARG A 55 3.69 11.03 -6.61
CA ARG A 55 2.78 10.38 -7.56
C ARG A 55 3.30 9.04 -8.07
N ALA A 56 4.59 8.94 -8.36
CA ALA A 56 5.20 7.69 -8.78
C ALA A 56 5.11 6.63 -7.68
N LYS A 57 5.28 7.01 -6.42
CA LYS A 57 5.13 6.12 -5.25
C LYS A 57 3.68 5.67 -5.07
N GLN A 58 2.71 6.59 -5.15
CA GLN A 58 1.28 6.28 -5.04
C GLN A 58 0.82 5.29 -6.12
N LYS A 59 1.28 5.44 -7.36
CA LYS A 59 0.95 4.49 -8.45
C LYS A 59 1.51 3.09 -8.21
N LYS A 60 2.70 2.98 -7.62
CA LYS A 60 3.28 1.68 -7.24
C LYS A 60 2.47 1.02 -6.13
N GLU A 61 2.07 1.79 -5.12
CA GLU A 61 1.24 1.29 -4.02
C GLU A 61 -0.14 0.81 -4.51
N GLN A 62 -0.80 1.58 -5.39
CA GLN A 62 -2.08 1.18 -6.01
C GLN A 62 -1.96 -0.09 -6.87
N GLN A 63 -0.85 -0.28 -7.60
CA GLN A 63 -0.61 -1.51 -8.36
C GLN A 63 -0.36 -2.74 -7.47
N VAL A 64 0.19 -2.55 -6.28
CA VAL A 64 0.39 -3.62 -5.30
C VAL A 64 -0.94 -3.98 -4.63
N GLU A 65 -1.77 -2.99 -4.28
CA GLU A 65 -3.13 -3.23 -3.77
C GLU A 65 -4.01 -3.97 -4.79
N SER A 66 -3.98 -3.58 -6.07
CA SER A 66 -4.78 -4.26 -7.11
C SER A 66 -4.32 -5.68 -7.42
N LYS A 67 -3.07 -6.05 -7.10
CA LYS A 67 -2.54 -7.41 -7.28
C LYS A 67 -2.89 -8.36 -6.12
N HIS A 68 -3.43 -7.85 -5.02
CA HIS A 68 -3.70 -8.64 -3.81
C HIS A 68 -5.18 -8.83 -3.48
N THR A 69 -6.10 -8.27 -4.25
CA THR A 69 -7.50 -8.73 -4.23
C THR A 69 -7.59 -10.04 -5.01
N ILE A 70 -7.49 -11.17 -4.30
CA ILE A 70 -7.92 -12.46 -4.85
C ILE A 70 -9.42 -12.37 -5.11
N ASP A 71 -9.83 -12.43 -6.37
CA ASP A 71 -11.25 -12.41 -6.74
C ASP A 71 -11.88 -13.74 -6.31
N ILE A 72 -12.92 -13.68 -5.48
CA ILE A 72 -13.71 -14.85 -5.06
C ILE A 72 -14.24 -15.61 -6.30
N THR A 73 -14.47 -14.90 -7.40
CA THR A 73 -14.89 -15.46 -8.68
C THR A 73 -13.82 -16.33 -9.32
N GLU A 74 -12.54 -15.93 -9.28
CA GLU A 74 -11.41 -16.74 -9.75
C GLU A 74 -11.24 -18.01 -8.91
N ILE A 75 -11.31 -17.90 -7.58
CA ILE A 75 -11.27 -19.07 -6.68
C ILE A 75 -12.39 -20.04 -7.06
N ARG A 76 -13.63 -19.56 -7.25
CA ARG A 76 -14.76 -20.40 -7.64
C ARG A 76 -14.57 -21.06 -9.00
N SER A 77 -13.93 -20.38 -9.97
CA SER A 77 -13.61 -20.97 -11.26
C SER A 77 -12.62 -22.12 -11.11
N MET A 78 -11.53 -21.90 -10.36
CA MET A 78 -10.52 -22.93 -10.10
C MET A 78 -11.11 -24.18 -9.45
N PHE A 79 -11.97 -24.03 -8.42
CA PHE A 79 -12.64 -25.19 -7.79
C PHE A 79 -13.61 -25.91 -8.75
N ARG A 80 -14.26 -25.18 -9.66
CA ARG A 80 -15.14 -25.79 -10.68
C ARG A 80 -14.34 -26.59 -11.70
N GLU A 81 -13.20 -26.08 -12.13
CA GLU A 81 -12.27 -26.79 -13.01
C GLU A 81 -11.69 -28.02 -12.31
N LEU A 82 -11.30 -27.90 -11.05
CA LEU A 82 -10.81 -29.03 -10.24
C LEU A 82 -11.83 -30.17 -10.19
N ARG A 83 -13.13 -29.86 -10.03
CA ARG A 83 -14.20 -30.86 -10.03
C ARG A 83 -14.29 -31.66 -11.33
N ASN A 84 -13.91 -31.08 -12.46
CA ASN A 84 -13.94 -31.76 -13.76
C ASN A 84 -12.72 -32.66 -13.98
N VAL A 85 -11.64 -32.44 -13.23
CA VAL A 85 -10.37 -33.17 -13.36
C VAL A 85 -10.24 -34.25 -12.28
N VAL A 86 -10.85 -34.04 -11.12
CA VAL A 86 -10.80 -34.97 -9.99
C VAL A 86 -11.92 -36.00 -10.10
N ASP A 87 -11.53 -37.28 -10.10
CA ASP A 87 -12.47 -38.37 -9.85
C ASP A 87 -12.89 -38.34 -8.38
N VAL A 88 -14.07 -37.78 -8.12
CA VAL A 88 -14.67 -37.69 -6.78
C VAL A 88 -15.02 -39.05 -6.17
N SER A 89 -14.94 -40.14 -6.93
CA SER A 89 -15.10 -41.49 -6.39
C SER A 89 -13.80 -42.06 -5.81
N ASP A 90 -12.63 -41.46 -6.12
CA ASP A 90 -11.36 -41.81 -5.49
C ASP A 90 -11.20 -41.12 -4.14
N LYS A 91 -11.54 -41.86 -3.08
CA LYS A 91 -11.44 -41.42 -1.70
C LYS A 91 -10.06 -40.89 -1.32
N ARG A 92 -8.97 -41.43 -1.88
CA ARG A 92 -7.61 -40.98 -1.56
C ARG A 92 -7.34 -39.57 -2.06
N ILE A 93 -7.83 -39.25 -3.26
CA ILE A 93 -7.68 -37.92 -3.85
C ILE A 93 -8.52 -36.90 -3.08
N VAL A 94 -9.76 -37.27 -2.72
CA VAL A 94 -10.64 -36.42 -1.92
C VAL A 94 -10.04 -36.13 -0.52
N ASP A 95 -9.52 -37.15 0.16
CA ASP A 95 -8.88 -36.99 1.48
C ASP A 95 -7.63 -36.10 1.40
N LEU A 96 -6.84 -36.21 0.33
CA LEU A 96 -5.68 -35.34 0.08
C LEU A 96 -6.10 -33.88 -0.12
N ILE A 97 -7.11 -33.64 -0.95
CA ILE A 97 -7.63 -32.29 -1.22
C ILE A 97 -8.14 -31.64 0.07
N ASN A 98 -8.91 -32.37 0.88
CA ASN A 98 -9.41 -31.86 2.16
C ASN A 98 -8.27 -31.47 3.09
N LYS A 99 -7.24 -32.32 3.20
CA LYS A 99 -6.07 -32.04 4.04
C LYS A 99 -5.31 -30.79 3.59
N GLU A 100 -5.12 -30.62 2.28
CA GLU A 100 -4.43 -29.42 1.75
C GLU A 100 -5.27 -28.14 1.97
N VAL A 101 -6.60 -28.22 1.85
CA VAL A 101 -7.49 -27.10 2.15
C VAL A 101 -7.45 -26.74 3.63
N GLU A 102 -7.42 -27.72 4.54
CA GLU A 102 -7.26 -27.50 5.98
C GLU A 102 -5.92 -26.83 6.31
N ASN A 103 -4.82 -27.33 5.74
CA ASN A 103 -3.49 -26.74 5.91
C ASN A 103 -3.46 -25.27 5.44
N LEU A 104 -4.08 -24.97 4.30
CA LEU A 104 -4.19 -23.61 3.78
C LEU A 104 -5.01 -22.70 4.70
N ALA A 105 -6.13 -23.20 5.23
CA ALA A 105 -6.95 -22.45 6.17
C ALA A 105 -6.18 -22.12 7.46
N GLU A 106 -5.43 -23.09 7.99
CA GLU A 106 -4.58 -22.89 9.17
C GLU A 106 -3.45 -21.88 8.89
N TYR A 107 -2.79 -21.97 7.73
CA TYR A 107 -1.77 -21.02 7.32
C TYR A 107 -2.31 -19.58 7.20
N ILE A 108 -3.50 -19.40 6.63
CA ILE A 108 -4.14 -18.09 6.51
C ILE A 108 -4.44 -17.53 7.90
N ASN A 109 -5.07 -18.34 8.78
CA ASN A 109 -5.41 -17.91 10.13
C ASN A 109 -4.17 -17.51 10.95
N THR A 110 -3.12 -18.34 10.91
CA THR A 110 -1.87 -18.05 11.64
C THR A 110 -1.15 -16.83 11.08
N THR A 111 -1.17 -16.61 9.76
CA THR A 111 -0.56 -15.43 9.13
C THR A 111 -1.31 -14.15 9.48
N GLU A 112 -2.65 -14.15 9.42
CA GLU A 112 -3.47 -13.01 9.83
C GLU A 112 -3.33 -12.70 11.31
N GLN A 113 -3.21 -13.73 12.15
CA GLN A 113 -2.97 -13.55 13.58
C GLN A 113 -1.60 -12.91 13.85
N ARG A 114 -0.54 -13.37 13.16
CA ARG A 114 0.79 -12.75 13.23
C ARG A 114 0.76 -11.29 12.77
N LYS A 115 0.08 -10.95 11.69
CA LYS A 115 -0.06 -9.55 11.23
C LYS A 115 -0.68 -8.66 12.32
N LYS A 116 -1.77 -9.14 12.94
CA LYS A 116 -2.43 -8.42 14.05
C LYS A 116 -1.49 -8.25 15.25
N GLU A 117 -0.69 -9.26 15.58
CA GLU A 117 0.32 -9.17 16.65
C GLU A 117 1.41 -8.15 16.35
N TYR A 118 1.93 -8.13 15.11
CA TYR A 118 2.90 -7.13 14.68
C TYR A 118 2.35 -5.70 14.75
N GLU A 119 1.11 -5.50 14.30
CA GLU A 119 0.46 -4.20 14.33
C GLU A 119 0.21 -3.74 15.78
N LYS A 120 -0.25 -4.64 16.64
CA LYS A 120 -0.40 -4.37 18.08
C LYS A 120 0.93 -3.95 18.71
N ALA A 121 2.03 -4.66 18.42
CA ALA A 121 3.35 -4.32 18.93
C ALA A 121 3.83 -2.95 18.43
N ARG A 122 3.55 -2.61 17.16
CA ARG A 122 3.86 -1.30 16.58
C ARG A 122 3.10 -0.18 17.29
N LEU A 123 1.79 -0.36 17.50
CA LEU A 123 0.94 0.63 18.17
C LEU A 123 1.36 0.84 19.63
N LEU A 124 1.78 -0.22 20.33
CA LEU A 124 2.33 -0.11 21.69
C LEU A 124 3.60 0.75 21.73
N LYS A 125 4.54 0.51 20.82
CA LYS A 125 5.77 1.34 20.73
C LYS A 125 5.47 2.80 20.44
N GLU A 126 4.52 3.08 19.55
CA GLU A 126 4.12 4.45 19.24
C GLU A 126 3.44 5.12 20.44
N LYS A 127 2.59 4.39 21.17
CA LYS A 127 1.99 4.86 22.43
C LYS A 127 3.07 5.24 23.45
N GLU A 128 4.03 4.36 23.72
CA GLU A 128 5.12 4.64 24.67
C GLU A 128 5.98 5.84 24.26
N ARG A 129 6.17 6.05 22.95
CA ARG A 129 6.87 7.21 22.42
C ARG A 129 6.09 8.50 22.68
N ILE A 130 4.78 8.49 22.45
CA ILE A 130 3.91 9.64 22.72
C ILE A 130 3.87 9.96 24.22
N GLU A 131 3.74 8.94 25.07
CA GLU A 131 3.74 9.11 26.53
C GLU A 131 5.05 9.73 27.04
N ARG A 132 6.21 9.32 26.50
CA ARG A 132 7.50 9.95 26.80
C ARG A 132 7.55 11.42 26.40
N LEU A 133 7.11 11.74 25.18
CA LEU A 133 7.09 13.13 24.69
C LEU A 133 6.15 14.02 25.52
N LEU A 134 5.04 13.48 26.02
CA LEU A 134 4.12 14.21 26.90
C LEU A 134 4.66 14.41 28.32
N ALA A 135 5.48 13.50 28.82
CA ALA A 135 6.11 13.63 30.15
C ALA A 135 7.29 14.61 30.18
N GLU A 136 7.86 14.93 29.00
CA GLU A 136 8.94 15.91 28.82
C GLU A 136 8.42 17.35 28.57
N LEU A 137 7.10 17.53 28.48
CA LEU A 137 6.39 18.83 28.39
C LEU A 137 5.94 19.32 29.77
#